data_AF-A0A5C6ZNU5-F1
#
_entry.id   AF-A0A5C6ZNU5-F1
#
_cell.length_a   1.000
_cell.length_b   1.000
_cell.length_c   1.000
_cell.angle_alpha   90.00
_cell.angle_beta   90.00
_cell.angle_gamma   90.00
#
_symmetry.space_group_name_H-M   'P 1'
#
loop_
_entity.id
_entity.type
_entity.pdbx_description
1 polymer ?
#
loop_
_entity_poly.entity_id
_entity_poly.type
_entity_poly.pdbx_seq_one_letter_code
_entity_poly.pdbx_strand_id
1 'polypeptide(L)' 'MKSSLKSPLTSVVHVDDFVIGGPEEGEKGRSKGRQKLIVLAIEVLENGVGRAYAELIENSSAK' A
#
# COMPACT_ATOMS: atom_id res chain seq x y z
N MET A 1 1.35 -4.69 -10.60
CA MET A 1 1.70 -6.08 -10.24
C MET A 1 1.20 -7.10 -11.25
N LYS A 2 1.84 -8.27 -11.34
CA LYS A 2 1.24 -9.49 -11.93
C LYS A 2 1.05 -10.52 -10.81
N SER A 3 -0.19 -10.82 -10.45
CA SER A 3 -0.50 -11.79 -9.38
C SER A 3 0.00 -13.19 -9.75
N SER A 4 0.53 -13.93 -8.75
CA SER A 4 0.87 -15.34 -8.91
C SER A 4 -0.36 -16.26 -8.87
N LEU A 5 -1.51 -15.73 -8.43
CA LEU A 5 -2.79 -16.43 -8.23
C LEU A 5 -2.75 -17.62 -7.25
N LYS A 6 -1.62 -17.87 -6.57
CA LYS A 6 -1.47 -19.00 -5.63
C LYS A 6 -2.12 -18.77 -4.27
N SER A 7 -2.40 -17.52 -3.91
CA SER A 7 -2.92 -17.14 -2.60
C SER A 7 -3.92 -15.99 -2.75
N PRO A 8 -5.11 -16.25 -3.32
CA PRO A 8 -6.10 -15.21 -3.54
C PRO A 8 -6.64 -14.64 -2.22
N LEU A 9 -7.04 -13.37 -2.23
CA LEU A 9 -7.90 -12.79 -1.19
C LEU A 9 -9.34 -13.24 -1.53
N THR A 10 -10.02 -13.89 -0.59
CA THR A 10 -11.28 -14.62 -0.87
C THR A 10 -12.48 -14.06 -0.13
N SER A 11 -12.26 -13.22 0.87
CA SER A 11 -13.31 -12.56 1.66
C SER A 11 -13.33 -11.04 1.38
N VAL A 12 -13.93 -10.25 2.27
CA VAL A 12 -14.00 -8.79 2.11
C VAL A 12 -12.58 -8.23 2.10
N VAL A 13 -12.27 -7.41 1.11
CA VAL A 13 -10.96 -6.77 0.97
C VAL A 13 -11.14 -5.27 1.07
N HIS A 14 -10.39 -4.64 1.97
CA HIS A 14 -10.23 -3.19 2.00
C HIS A 14 -8.96 -2.82 1.25
N VAL A 15 -9.06 -1.79 0.40
CA VAL A 15 -7.93 -1.29 -0.40
C VAL A 15 -7.82 0.20 -0.18
N ASP A 16 -6.61 0.66 0.12
CA ASP A 16 -6.30 2.08 0.30
C ASP A 16 -4.86 2.38 -0.13
N ASP A 17 -4.55 3.65 -0.38
CA ASP A 17 -3.21 4.13 -0.69
C ASP A 17 -2.71 5.16 0.32
N PHE A 18 -1.46 5.01 0.74
CA PHE A 18 -0.85 5.92 1.71
C PHE A 18 0.67 5.97 1.59
N VAL A 19 1.24 7.04 2.13
CA VAL A 19 2.68 7.23 2.16
C VAL A 19 3.26 6.53 3.39
N ILE A 20 4.24 5.67 3.17
CA ILE A 20 5.08 5.08 4.23
C ILE A 20 6.45 5.75 4.26
N GLY A 21 6.96 5.98 5.47
CA GLY A 21 8.27 6.60 5.69
C GLY A 21 8.25 7.55 6.87
N GLY A 22 9.43 7.85 7.40
CA GLY A 22 9.60 8.80 8.49
C GLY A 22 9.83 10.24 7.99
N PRO A 23 9.93 11.20 8.91
CA PRO A 23 10.51 12.51 8.63
C PRO A 23 11.95 12.35 8.12
N GLU A 24 12.33 13.19 7.16
CA GLU A 24 13.68 13.20 6.58
C GLU A 24 14.29 14.58 6.72
N GLU A 25 15.55 14.63 7.15
CA GLU A 25 16.27 15.89 7.35
C GLU A 25 16.44 16.61 6.01
N GLY A 26 16.07 17.89 5.96
CA GLY A 26 16.10 18.69 4.74
C GLY A 26 14.91 18.48 3.79
N GLU A 27 14.04 17.51 4.05
CA GLU A 27 12.89 17.17 3.23
C GLU A 27 11.58 17.67 3.85
N LYS A 28 10.71 18.29 3.04
CA LYS A 28 9.46 18.89 3.51
C LYS A 28 8.28 17.94 3.29
N GLY A 29 7.71 17.44 4.38
CA GLY A 29 6.38 16.80 4.37
C GLY A 29 6.29 15.61 3.41
N ARG A 30 5.38 15.69 2.42
CA ARG A 30 5.15 14.66 1.38
C ARG A 30 6.11 14.77 0.19
N SER A 31 7.32 15.29 0.40
CA SER A 31 8.32 15.34 -0.68
C SER A 31 8.79 13.93 -1.06
N LYS A 32 9.27 13.77 -2.29
CA LYS A 32 9.72 12.48 -2.86
C LYS A 32 11.12 12.09 -2.36
N GLY A 33 11.34 12.16 -1.05
CA GLY A 33 12.54 11.62 -0.40
C GLY A 33 12.55 10.08 -0.43
N ARG A 34 12.95 9.45 0.67
CA ARG A 34 12.84 7.98 0.84
C ARG A 34 11.42 7.52 1.19
N GLN A 35 10.50 8.44 1.45
CA GLN A 35 9.07 8.15 1.57
C GLN A 35 8.53 7.48 0.29
N LYS A 36 7.65 6.48 0.47
CA LYS A 36 7.09 5.67 -0.61
C LYS A 36 5.58 5.72 -0.55
N LEU A 37 4.94 6.06 -1.66
CA LEU A 37 3.50 5.84 -1.80
C LEU A 37 3.24 4.38 -2.12
N ILE A 38 2.38 3.72 -1.36
CA ILE A 38 2.00 2.33 -1.60
C ILE A 38 0.48 2.22 -1.75
N VAL A 39 0.03 1.22 -2.49
CA VAL A 39 -1.33 0.68 -2.38
C VAL A 39 -1.27 -0.58 -1.51
N LEU A 40 -2.22 -0.72 -0.59
CA LEU A 40 -2.33 -1.86 0.30
C LEU A 40 -3.73 -2.48 0.18
N ALA A 41 -3.79 -3.77 -0.12
CA ALA A 41 -5.01 -4.57 -0.04
C ALA A 41 -4.94 -5.48 1.19
N ILE A 42 -5.97 -5.42 2.04
CA ILE A 42 -6.07 -6.20 3.29
C ILE A 42 -7.36 -7.02 3.28
N GLU A 43 -7.25 -8.31 3.56
CA GLU A 43 -8.39 -9.18 3.83
C GLU A 43 -8.96 -8.94 5.24
N VAL A 44 -10.26 -8.70 5.33
CA VAL A 44 -10.98 -8.50 6.59
C VAL A 44 -11.69 -9.80 6.96
N LEU A 45 -11.31 -10.36 8.10
CA LEU A 45 -11.89 -11.57 8.66
C LEU A 45 -12.80 -11.19 9.84
N GLU A 46 -13.71 -12.10 10.23
CA GLU A 46 -14.64 -11.87 11.34
C GLU A 46 -13.95 -11.44 12.64
N ASN A 47 -12.76 -11.97 12.92
CA ASN A 47 -11.98 -11.71 14.14
C ASN A 47 -10.65 -10.99 13.88
N GLY A 48 -10.54 -10.24 12.79
CA GLY A 48 -9.36 -9.40 12.54
C GLY A 48 -8.94 -9.34 11.07
N VAL A 49 -7.64 -9.44 10.84
CA VAL A 49 -7.02 -9.22 9.54
C VAL A 49 -6.42 -10.52 9.00
N GLY A 50 -6.69 -10.81 7.73
CA GLY A 50 -6.14 -11.95 6.99
C GLY A 50 -4.88 -11.58 6.20
N ARG A 51 -4.83 -12.05 4.95
CA ARG A 51 -3.71 -11.76 4.05
C ARG A 51 -3.68 -10.28 3.64
N ALA A 52 -2.49 -9.76 3.40
CA ALA A 52 -2.30 -8.43 2.85
C ALA A 52 -1.24 -8.41 1.75
N TYR A 53 -1.45 -7.56 0.74
CA TYR A 53 -0.53 -7.32 -0.35
C TYR A 53 -0.31 -5.83 -0.54
N ALA A 54 0.96 -5.42 -0.63
CA ALA A 54 1.35 -4.04 -0.87
C ALA A 54 2.14 -3.92 -2.17
N GLU A 55 1.94 -2.83 -2.91
CA GLU A 55 2.73 -2.50 -4.09
C GLU A 55 3.18 -1.03 -4.02
N LEU A 56 4.42 -0.77 -4.43
CA LEU A 56 4.95 0.59 -4.59
C LEU A 56 4.26 1.26 -5.78
N ILE A 57 3.70 2.45 -5.56
CA ILE A 57 3.24 3.32 -6.63
C ILE A 57 4.42 4.19 -7.06
N GLU A 58 5.07 3.82 -8.16
CA GLU A 58 6.22 4.58 -8.69
C GLU A 58 5.83 5.96 -9.22
N ASN A 59 4.62 6.10 -9.77
CA ASN A 59 4.11 7.33 -10.34
C ASN A 59 2.64 7.58 -9.96
N SER A 60 2.42 8.55 -9.06
CA SER A 60 1.09 9.08 -8.73
C SER A 60 0.90 10.45 -9.36
N SER A 61 0.77 10.52 -10.69
CA SER A 61 0.31 11.74 -11.34
C SER A 61 -1.21 11.70 -11.41
N ALA A 62 -1.88 12.67 -10.79
CA ALA A 62 -3.26 12.98 -11.16
C ALA A 62 -3.23 13.45 -12.62
N LYS A 63 -4.02 12.81 -13.47
CA LYS A 63 -4.20 13.24 -14.86
C LYS A 63 -5.30 14.30 -14.92
#